data_AF-Q2IQ42-F1
#
_entry.id   AF-Q2IQ42-F1
#
_cell.length_a   1.000
_cell.length_b   1.000
_cell.length_c   1.000
_cell.angle_alpha   90.00
_cell.angle_beta   90.00
_cell.angle_gamma   90.00
#
_symmetry.space_group_name_H-M   'P 1'
#
loop_
_entity.id
_entity.type
_entity.pdbx_description
1 polymer ?
#
loop_
_entity_poly.entity_id
_entity_poly.type
_entity_poly.pdbx_seq_one_letter_code
_entity_poly.pdbx_strand_id
1 'polypeptide(L)'
;MLQGDLATFPLPDLFQWLDQGRRAGVLEIDSGDGARFWLEVQDRRVRAAARPPAEHVGLGTLAGWHHAEPPEALWPEACADRIVDLFLAPPGGRFALVDGAAGFEDGVPLDLSLGQMTLEGLRRLDEWPDLDRRYPSESALLCADGAGAPRTPGQRALLEAARRRVSIAEARLALHLSRPAALRRIEALRELGLAHVEGVAAHADPVSSLIDKAQLLVGERQFDEASIVFRSLLAADPSDRRVRALLREAEREQVAALYEELSPMAVPVLLGGPASLDSPAGRRLGGIDREVASRVNGAWDVASVALSCPLREVETLKSLRKLVRLGLVDLRDGAPPARRPGRGGGPGSP
;
A
#
# COMPACT_ATOMS: atom_id res chain seq x y z
N MET A 1 -19.06 -16.98 -5.08
CA MET A 1 -18.45 -15.64 -4.97
C MET A 1 -19.53 -14.65 -4.57
N LEU A 2 -19.46 -14.15 -3.33
CA LEU A 2 -20.35 -13.11 -2.80
C LEU A 2 -19.61 -11.78 -2.86
N GLN A 3 -20.25 -10.70 -3.29
CA GLN A 3 -19.68 -9.35 -3.29
C GLN A 3 -20.68 -8.38 -2.66
N GLY A 4 -20.17 -7.35 -1.99
CA GLY A 4 -21.01 -6.34 -1.35
C GLY A 4 -20.26 -5.10 -0.92
N ASP A 5 -21.00 -4.20 -0.29
CA ASP A 5 -20.53 -2.90 0.20
C ASP A 5 -20.64 -2.86 1.73
N LEU A 6 -19.57 -2.43 2.40
CA LEU A 6 -19.49 -2.33 3.86
C LEU A 6 -20.40 -1.24 4.43
N ALA A 7 -20.90 -0.31 3.62
CA ALA A 7 -21.95 0.63 4.02
C ALA A 7 -23.29 -0.08 4.25
N THR A 8 -23.58 -1.11 3.45
CA THR A 8 -24.84 -1.87 3.49
C THR A 8 -24.76 -3.16 4.28
N PHE A 9 -23.55 -3.72 4.40
CA PHE A 9 -23.27 -4.91 5.18
C PHE A 9 -21.97 -4.73 5.98
N PRO A 10 -22.05 -4.04 7.13
CA PRO A 10 -20.91 -3.69 7.95
C PRO A 10 -20.05 -4.87 8.37
N LEU A 11 -18.77 -4.61 8.68
CA LEU A 11 -17.81 -5.63 9.11
C LEU A 11 -18.32 -6.53 10.26
N PRO A 12 -18.95 -6.00 11.34
CA PRO A 12 -19.51 -6.84 12.39
C PRO A 12 -20.51 -7.87 11.88
N ASP A 13 -21.44 -7.44 11.02
CA ASP A 13 -22.49 -8.29 10.46
C ASP A 13 -21.92 -9.32 9.48
N LEU A 14 -20.95 -8.90 8.66
CA LEU A 14 -20.21 -9.78 7.76
C LEU A 14 -19.47 -10.89 8.53
N PHE A 15 -18.74 -10.53 9.58
CA PHE A 15 -18.00 -11.50 10.38
C PHE A 15 -18.95 -12.44 11.15
N GLN A 16 -20.05 -11.90 11.67
CA GLN A 16 -21.09 -12.69 12.34
C GLN A 16 -21.75 -13.67 11.36
N TRP A 17 -22.02 -13.26 10.12
CA TRP A 17 -22.58 -14.12 9.08
C TRP A 17 -21.60 -15.23 8.66
N LEU A 18 -20.31 -14.92 8.50
CA LEU A 18 -19.26 -15.90 8.24
C LEU A 18 -19.17 -16.94 9.37
N ASP A 19 -19.22 -16.46 10.62
CA ASP A 19 -19.14 -17.27 11.84
C ASP A 19 -20.35 -18.20 12.01
N GLN A 20 -21.58 -17.68 11.93
CA GLN A 20 -22.81 -18.46 12.05
C GLN A 20 -23.00 -19.43 10.89
N GLY A 21 -22.66 -18.99 9.68
CA GLY A 21 -22.76 -19.80 8.46
C GLY A 21 -21.65 -20.83 8.30
N ARG A 22 -20.64 -20.86 9.20
CA ARG A 22 -19.43 -21.69 9.09
C ARG A 22 -18.82 -21.62 7.70
N ARG A 23 -18.76 -20.41 7.14
CA ARG A 23 -18.28 -20.18 5.78
C ARG A 23 -16.79 -20.48 5.70
N ALA A 24 -16.38 -20.98 4.55
CA ALA A 24 -14.98 -21.23 4.22
C ALA A 24 -14.63 -20.59 2.89
N GLY A 25 -13.47 -19.94 2.81
CA GLY A 25 -12.99 -19.27 1.60
C GLY A 25 -12.10 -18.08 1.89
N VAL A 26 -11.80 -17.31 0.85
CA VAL A 26 -11.00 -16.09 0.94
C VAL A 26 -11.92 -14.86 0.88
N LEU A 27 -11.86 -14.04 1.93
CA LEU A 27 -12.51 -12.74 2.01
C LEU A 27 -11.49 -11.66 1.62
N GLU A 28 -11.72 -10.99 0.50
CA GLU A 28 -11.02 -9.77 0.10
C GLU A 28 -11.81 -8.54 0.55
N ILE A 29 -11.10 -7.56 1.10
CA ILE A 29 -11.63 -6.29 1.57
C ILE A 29 -10.85 -5.16 0.91
N ASP A 30 -11.57 -4.24 0.29
CA ASP A 30 -11.04 -3.02 -0.30
C ASP A 30 -11.63 -1.82 0.44
N SER A 31 -10.81 -1.19 1.29
CA SER A 31 -11.21 0.00 2.06
C SER A 31 -11.20 1.30 1.23
N GLY A 32 -10.93 1.24 -0.08
CA GLY A 32 -10.80 2.41 -0.95
C GLY A 32 -9.40 3.03 -0.97
N ASP A 33 -8.45 2.43 -0.26
CA ASP A 33 -7.06 2.90 -0.13
C ASP A 33 -6.11 2.24 -1.14
N GLY A 34 -6.65 1.46 -2.09
CA GLY A 34 -5.91 0.84 -3.19
C GLY A 34 -5.14 -0.44 -2.84
N ALA A 35 -4.96 -0.75 -1.56
CA ALA A 35 -4.38 -2.01 -1.10
C ALA A 35 -5.48 -2.96 -0.62
N ARG A 36 -5.83 -3.95 -1.45
CA ARG A 36 -6.74 -5.03 -1.05
C ARG A 36 -6.11 -5.84 0.08
N PHE A 37 -6.88 -6.04 1.15
CA PHE A 37 -6.50 -6.90 2.25
C PHE A 37 -7.35 -8.16 2.21
N TRP A 38 -6.71 -9.33 2.33
CA TRP A 38 -7.41 -10.60 2.23
C TRP A 38 -7.27 -11.43 3.52
N LEU A 39 -8.28 -12.24 3.78
CA LEU A 39 -8.38 -13.15 4.92
C LEU A 39 -8.85 -14.52 4.44
N GLU A 40 -8.14 -15.59 4.81
CA GLU A 40 -8.64 -16.95 4.68
C GLU A 40 -9.45 -17.31 5.91
N VAL A 41 -10.71 -17.68 5.70
CA VAL A 41 -11.65 -18.04 6.76
C VAL A 41 -12.00 -19.51 6.62
N GLN A 42 -11.92 -20.25 7.73
CA GLN A 42 -12.32 -21.65 7.80
C GLN A 42 -12.68 -22.01 9.25
N ASP A 43 -13.70 -22.85 9.43
CA ASP A 43 -14.12 -23.35 10.75
C ASP A 43 -14.32 -22.26 11.79
N ARG A 44 -14.93 -21.13 11.38
CA ARG A 44 -15.21 -19.98 12.26
C ARG A 44 -13.95 -19.22 12.72
N ARG A 45 -12.84 -19.40 12.01
CA ARG A 45 -11.54 -18.81 12.34
C ARG A 45 -10.90 -18.19 11.11
N VAL A 46 -10.07 -17.17 11.32
CA VAL A 46 -9.12 -16.68 10.34
C VAL A 46 -7.89 -17.58 10.41
N ARG A 47 -7.60 -18.28 9.32
CA ARG A 47 -6.48 -19.24 9.19
C ARG A 47 -5.24 -18.62 8.56
N ALA A 48 -5.44 -17.61 7.72
CA ALA A 48 -4.37 -16.82 7.15
C ALA A 48 -4.86 -15.41 6.83
N ALA A 49 -3.92 -14.48 6.73
CA ALA A 49 -4.19 -13.13 6.24
C ALA A 49 -3.08 -12.66 5.31
N ALA A 50 -3.39 -11.62 4.54
CA ALA A 50 -2.39 -10.91 3.77
C ALA A 50 -1.23 -10.48 4.67
N ARG A 51 -0.01 -10.74 4.20
CA ARG A 51 1.20 -10.29 4.87
C ARG A 51 1.17 -8.78 5.01
N PRO A 52 1.57 -8.21 6.17
CA PRO A 52 1.82 -6.78 6.25
C PRO A 52 2.79 -6.38 5.13
N PRO A 53 2.57 -5.24 4.46
CA PRO A 53 3.47 -4.81 3.39
C PRO A 53 4.90 -4.84 3.91
N ALA A 54 5.79 -5.52 3.17
CA ALA A 54 7.20 -5.60 3.54
C ALA A 54 7.74 -4.18 3.73
N GLU A 55 8.54 -3.94 4.77
CA GLU A 55 9.20 -2.66 4.98
C GLU A 55 9.98 -2.29 3.70
N HIS A 56 9.46 -1.35 2.91
CA HIS A 56 10.09 -0.99 1.64
C HIS A 56 11.36 -0.16 1.85
N VAL A 57 11.49 0.50 3.01
CA VAL A 57 12.67 1.22 3.52
C VAL A 57 12.59 1.26 5.04
N GLY A 58 13.77 1.22 5.69
CA GLY A 58 14.03 1.45 7.12
C GLY A 58 13.30 2.67 7.70
N LEU A 59 11.98 2.59 7.87
CA LEU A 59 11.16 3.64 8.45
C LEU A 59 11.61 3.88 9.88
N GLY A 60 11.99 2.80 10.59
CA GLY A 60 12.68 2.92 11.86
C GLY A 60 13.99 3.71 11.76
N THR A 61 14.77 3.57 10.68
CA THR A 61 16.03 4.32 10.49
C THR A 61 15.72 5.80 10.35
N LEU A 62 14.71 6.09 9.53
CA LEU A 62 14.30 7.44 9.23
C LEU A 62 13.59 8.13 10.40
N ALA A 63 12.93 7.33 11.26
CA ALA A 63 12.31 7.72 12.52
C ALA A 63 13.29 7.62 13.71
N GLY A 64 14.59 7.38 13.48
CA GLY A 64 15.62 7.42 14.52
C GLY A 64 15.68 6.21 15.46
N TRP A 65 14.87 5.17 15.26
CA TRP A 65 14.84 3.97 16.10
C TRP A 65 14.37 2.70 15.37
N HIS A 66 15.02 1.56 15.66
CA HIS A 66 14.58 0.23 15.26
C HIS A 66 14.45 -0.70 16.46
N HIS A 67 13.57 -1.69 16.34
CA HIS A 67 13.43 -2.80 17.29
C HIS A 67 14.30 -4.01 16.91
N ALA A 68 14.57 -4.87 17.89
CA ALA A 68 15.32 -6.11 17.68
C ALA A 68 14.47 -7.30 17.19
N GLU A 69 13.12 -7.22 17.27
CA GLU A 69 12.26 -8.34 16.87
C GLU A 69 12.33 -8.60 15.35
N PRO A 70 12.43 -9.85 14.90
CA PRO A 70 12.36 -10.16 13.48
C PRO A 70 10.94 -9.88 12.94
N PRO A 71 10.78 -9.40 11.69
CA PRO A 71 9.47 -9.08 11.13
C PRO A 71 8.45 -10.22 11.24
N GLU A 72 8.88 -11.46 11.02
CA GLU A 72 8.05 -12.67 11.07
C GLU A 72 7.42 -12.90 12.45
N ALA A 73 8.10 -12.47 13.52
CA ALA A 73 7.56 -12.58 14.87
C ALA A 73 6.47 -11.54 15.14
N LEU A 74 6.46 -10.42 14.42
CA LEU A 74 5.47 -9.34 14.57
C LEU A 74 4.25 -9.53 13.66
N TRP A 75 4.39 -10.26 12.55
CA TRP A 75 3.32 -10.42 11.56
C TRP A 75 1.99 -10.91 12.14
N PRO A 76 1.92 -11.91 13.04
CA PRO A 76 0.64 -12.35 13.57
C PRO A 76 -0.12 -11.25 14.33
N GLU A 77 0.59 -10.47 15.16
CA GLU A 77 0.00 -9.35 15.90
C GLU A 77 -0.37 -8.21 14.95
N ALA A 78 0.46 -7.93 13.94
CA ALA A 78 0.18 -6.89 12.93
C ALA A 78 -1.04 -7.24 12.06
N CYS A 79 -1.21 -8.50 11.65
CA CYS A 79 -2.41 -8.96 10.95
C CYS A 79 -3.65 -8.86 11.84
N ALA A 80 -3.56 -9.27 13.11
CA ALA A 80 -4.66 -9.15 14.06
C ALA A 80 -5.08 -7.68 14.25
N ASP A 81 -4.12 -6.78 14.46
CA ASP A 81 -4.39 -5.35 14.56
C ASP A 81 -5.05 -4.81 13.28
N ARG A 82 -4.51 -5.14 12.11
CA ARG A 82 -5.08 -4.71 10.83
C ARG A 82 -6.51 -5.20 10.63
N ILE A 83 -6.84 -6.45 11.01
CA ILE A 83 -8.21 -6.98 10.94
C ILE A 83 -9.16 -6.15 11.80
N VAL A 84 -8.75 -5.85 13.03
CA VAL A 84 -9.58 -5.12 13.99
C VAL A 84 -9.71 -3.64 13.59
N ASP A 85 -8.65 -3.05 13.02
CA ASP A 85 -8.65 -1.67 12.56
C ASP A 85 -9.62 -1.44 11.37
N LEU A 86 -10.01 -2.49 10.64
CA LEU A 86 -11.06 -2.39 9.61
C LEU A 86 -12.41 -1.96 10.19
N PHE A 87 -12.67 -2.19 11.48
CA PHE A 87 -13.89 -1.73 12.15
C PHE A 87 -13.89 -0.20 12.35
N LEU A 88 -12.71 0.42 12.34
CA LEU A 88 -12.53 1.87 12.44
C LEU A 88 -12.51 2.55 11.07
N ALA A 89 -12.45 1.77 9.98
CA ALA A 89 -12.39 2.31 8.63
C ALA A 89 -13.72 2.98 8.24
N PRO A 90 -13.69 4.03 7.40
CA PRO A 90 -14.91 4.67 6.91
C PRO A 90 -15.82 3.67 6.17
N PRO A 91 -17.14 3.86 6.18
CA PRO A 91 -18.11 2.90 5.65
C PRO A 91 -18.07 2.67 4.13
N GLY A 92 -17.14 3.28 3.38
CA GLY A 92 -17.10 3.25 1.91
C GLY A 92 -16.34 2.08 1.27
N GLY A 93 -16.06 1.01 2.01
CA GLY A 93 -15.29 -0.13 1.52
C GLY A 93 -16.16 -1.20 0.83
N ARG A 94 -15.54 -2.03 0.00
CA ARG A 94 -16.17 -3.18 -0.66
C ARG A 94 -15.54 -4.47 -0.17
N PHE A 95 -16.30 -5.56 -0.28
CA PHE A 95 -15.79 -6.89 0.01
C PHE A 95 -16.18 -7.90 -1.07
N ALA A 96 -15.36 -8.95 -1.17
CA ALA A 96 -15.61 -10.11 -2.01
C ALA A 96 -15.20 -11.39 -1.27
N LEU A 97 -16.12 -12.34 -1.15
CA LEU A 97 -15.84 -13.69 -0.65
C LEU A 97 -15.77 -14.68 -1.81
N VAL A 98 -14.66 -15.37 -1.95
CA VAL A 98 -14.49 -16.49 -2.87
C VAL A 98 -14.64 -17.79 -2.09
N ASP A 99 -15.81 -18.42 -2.20
CA ASP A 99 -16.15 -19.65 -1.47
C ASP A 99 -15.19 -20.80 -1.80
N GLY A 100 -14.70 -21.48 -0.76
CA GLY A 100 -13.83 -22.66 -0.88
C GLY A 100 -12.43 -22.38 -1.45
N ALA A 101 -12.07 -21.12 -1.71
CA ALA A 101 -10.71 -20.75 -2.06
C ALA A 101 -9.78 -20.93 -0.86
N ALA A 102 -8.57 -21.43 -1.12
CA ALA A 102 -7.47 -21.39 -0.17
C ALA A 102 -6.78 -20.01 -0.22
N GLY A 103 -6.13 -19.61 0.87
CA GLY A 103 -5.32 -18.40 0.92
C GLY A 103 -4.18 -18.38 -0.10
N PHE A 104 -3.46 -17.26 -0.16
CA PHE A 104 -2.31 -17.12 -1.05
C PHE A 104 -1.04 -17.71 -0.39
N GLU A 105 -0.12 -18.26 -1.21
CA GLU A 105 1.09 -18.97 -0.73
C GLU A 105 2.00 -18.12 0.18
N ASP A 106 1.90 -16.79 0.12
CA ASP A 106 2.70 -15.85 0.89
C ASP A 106 2.01 -15.30 2.16
N GLY A 107 0.82 -15.83 2.48
CA GLY A 107 0.03 -15.47 3.64
C GLY A 107 0.70 -15.71 4.99
N VAL A 108 0.27 -14.94 5.99
CA VAL A 108 0.67 -15.14 7.39
C VAL A 108 -0.31 -16.13 8.03
N PRO A 109 0.14 -17.28 8.55
CA PRO A 109 -0.74 -18.23 9.21
C PRO A 109 -1.22 -17.65 10.55
N LEU A 110 -2.52 -17.80 10.81
CA LEU A 110 -3.22 -17.27 11.97
C LEU A 110 -4.14 -18.32 12.57
N ASP A 111 -4.52 -18.10 13.83
CA ASP A 111 -5.54 -18.91 14.48
C ASP A 111 -6.46 -18.02 15.34
N LEU A 112 -7.21 -17.15 14.68
CA LEU A 112 -8.04 -16.14 15.34
C LEU A 112 -9.53 -16.48 15.19
N SER A 113 -10.28 -16.48 16.29
CA SER A 113 -11.73 -16.69 16.25
C SER A 113 -12.44 -15.47 15.64
N LEU A 114 -13.32 -15.69 14.65
CA LEU A 114 -14.12 -14.62 14.05
C LEU A 114 -14.94 -13.89 15.11
N GLY A 115 -15.62 -14.63 16.00
CA GLY A 115 -16.42 -14.04 17.06
C GLY A 115 -15.59 -13.20 18.05
N GLN A 116 -14.37 -13.62 18.38
CA GLN A 116 -13.48 -12.82 19.24
C GLN A 116 -13.00 -11.56 18.50
N MET A 117 -12.69 -11.65 17.21
CA MET A 117 -12.31 -10.49 16.40
C MET A 117 -13.45 -9.49 16.25
N THR A 118 -14.69 -9.96 16.11
CA THR A 118 -15.87 -9.07 16.09
C THR A 118 -16.04 -8.33 17.42
N LEU A 119 -15.94 -9.03 18.55
CA LEU A 119 -16.04 -8.40 19.87
C LEU A 119 -14.89 -7.42 20.13
N GLU A 120 -13.67 -7.80 19.74
CA GLU A 120 -12.51 -6.91 19.86
C GLU A 120 -12.65 -5.67 18.97
N GLY A 121 -13.16 -5.82 17.74
CA GLY A 121 -13.43 -4.72 16.81
C GLY A 121 -14.45 -3.72 17.34
N LEU A 122 -15.59 -4.23 17.83
CA LEU A 122 -16.61 -3.38 18.46
C LEU A 122 -16.06 -2.67 19.70
N ARG A 123 -15.30 -3.38 20.54
CA ARG A 123 -14.66 -2.77 21.71
C ARG A 123 -13.69 -1.66 21.31
N ARG A 124 -12.86 -1.86 20.28
CA ARG A 124 -11.93 -0.81 19.81
C ARG A 124 -12.68 0.38 19.24
N LEU A 125 -13.79 0.16 18.54
CA LEU A 125 -14.65 1.24 18.04
C LEU A 125 -15.18 2.11 19.20
N ASP A 126 -15.60 1.48 20.29
CA ASP A 126 -16.10 2.18 21.49
C ASP A 126 -14.99 2.87 22.29
N GLU A 127 -13.83 2.22 22.46
CA GLU A 127 -12.70 2.73 23.25
C GLU A 127 -11.89 3.82 22.50
N TRP A 128 -11.94 3.83 21.17
CA TRP A 128 -11.09 4.69 20.33
C TRP A 128 -11.17 6.19 20.67
N PRO A 129 -12.36 6.81 20.83
CA PRO A 129 -12.46 8.23 21.14
C PRO A 129 -11.79 8.62 22.47
N ASP A 130 -11.79 7.72 23.45
CA ASP A 130 -11.18 7.98 24.76
C ASP A 130 -9.66 7.78 24.73
N LEU A 131 -9.16 6.77 24.00
CA LEU A 131 -7.73 6.60 23.76
C LEU A 131 -7.15 7.78 22.99
N ASP A 132 -7.84 8.22 21.93
CA ASP A 132 -7.42 9.37 21.11
C ASP A 132 -7.37 10.66 21.95
N ARG A 133 -8.36 10.88 22.82
CA ARG A 133 -8.38 12.03 23.74
C ARG A 133 -7.26 11.95 24.79
N ARG A 134 -6.92 10.75 25.27
CA ARG A 134 -5.87 10.55 26.28
C ARG A 134 -4.46 10.76 25.71
N TYR A 135 -4.25 10.39 24.45
CA TYR A 135 -2.96 10.50 23.77
C TYR A 135 -3.06 11.42 22.55
N PRO A 136 -3.28 12.74 22.76
CA PRO A 136 -3.54 13.68 21.68
C PRO A 136 -2.30 14.03 20.85
N SER A 137 -1.10 13.72 21.36
CA SER A 137 0.16 14.07 20.71
C SER A 137 0.94 12.82 20.30
N GLU A 138 1.18 12.70 19.01
CA GLU A 138 2.08 11.69 18.43
C GLU A 138 3.54 11.90 18.85
N SER A 139 3.89 13.11 19.30
CA SER A 139 5.23 13.44 19.81
C SER A 139 5.40 13.07 21.29
N ALA A 140 4.36 12.58 21.98
CA ALA A 140 4.49 12.19 23.38
C ALA A 140 5.47 11.03 23.57
N LEU A 141 6.24 11.01 24.66
CA LEU A 141 7.32 10.04 24.87
C LEU A 141 6.83 8.81 25.61
N LEU A 142 7.21 7.63 25.12
CA LEU A 142 7.03 6.36 25.81
C LEU A 142 8.11 6.22 26.88
N CYS A 143 7.75 5.94 28.12
CA CYS A 143 8.70 5.77 29.22
C CYS A 143 8.46 4.42 29.89
N ALA A 144 9.52 3.62 30.02
CA ALA A 144 9.43 2.30 30.64
C ALA A 144 9.24 2.42 32.15
N ASP A 145 8.33 1.61 32.68
CA ASP A 145 8.04 1.45 34.10
C ASP A 145 8.34 0.03 34.56
N GLY A 146 8.67 -0.11 35.84
CA GLY A 146 8.74 -1.40 36.52
C GLY A 146 9.74 -2.39 35.89
N ALA A 147 9.65 -3.64 36.34
CA ALA A 147 10.51 -4.74 35.91
C ALA A 147 9.71 -5.95 35.40
N GLY A 148 8.42 -5.76 35.08
CA GLY A 148 7.58 -6.84 34.59
C GLY A 148 8.01 -7.32 33.19
N ALA A 149 7.59 -8.53 32.84
CA ALA A 149 8.00 -9.17 31.59
C ALA A 149 6.92 -8.96 30.49
N PRO A 150 7.30 -8.40 29.33
CA PRO A 150 6.43 -8.36 28.15
C PRO A 150 6.13 -9.78 27.65
N ARG A 151 4.89 -10.03 27.25
CA ARG A 151 4.39 -11.37 26.87
C ARG A 151 4.43 -11.64 25.37
N THR A 152 4.37 -10.59 24.55
CA THR A 152 4.35 -10.71 23.09
C THR A 152 5.56 -10.02 22.46
N PRO A 153 5.99 -10.45 21.25
CA PRO A 153 6.94 -9.70 20.42
C PRO A 153 6.62 -8.20 20.33
N GLY A 154 5.36 -7.86 20.07
CA GLY A 154 4.92 -6.46 20.00
C GLY A 154 5.13 -5.69 21.30
N GLN A 155 4.80 -6.30 22.45
CA GLN A 155 5.04 -5.71 23.77
C GLN A 155 6.54 -5.54 24.07
N ARG A 156 7.38 -6.51 23.66
CA ARG A 156 8.85 -6.42 23.83
C ARG A 156 9.43 -5.24 23.06
N ALA A 157 9.06 -5.12 21.80
CA ALA A 157 9.53 -4.05 20.94
C ALA A 157 9.06 -2.68 21.45
N LEU A 158 7.80 -2.57 21.88
CA LEU A 158 7.26 -1.31 22.42
C LEU A 158 7.86 -0.94 23.79
N LEU A 159 8.18 -1.93 24.63
CA LEU A 159 8.90 -1.70 25.88
C LEU A 159 10.36 -1.30 25.63
N GLU A 160 11.01 -1.84 24.60
CA GLU A 160 12.34 -1.37 24.15
C GLU A 160 12.29 0.11 23.72
N ALA A 161 11.29 0.48 22.92
CA ALA A 161 10.98 1.86 22.57
C ALA A 161 10.82 2.74 23.83
N ALA A 162 10.05 2.28 24.80
CA ALA A 162 9.82 3.00 26.06
C ALA A 162 11.11 3.19 26.90
N ARG A 163 12.03 2.20 26.88
CA ARG A 163 13.35 2.34 27.55
C ARG A 163 14.25 3.38 26.87
N ARG A 164 14.08 3.56 25.56
CA ARG A 164 14.81 4.55 24.76
C ARG A 164 14.15 5.92 24.73
N ARG A 165 12.99 6.06 25.36
CA ARG A 165 12.20 7.29 25.37
C ARG A 165 11.88 7.80 23.96
N VAL A 166 11.49 6.89 23.07
CA VAL A 166 11.01 7.27 21.74
C VAL A 166 9.58 7.81 21.82
N SER A 167 9.22 8.66 20.85
CA SER A 167 7.86 9.17 20.72
C SER A 167 6.88 8.10 20.20
N ILE A 168 5.58 8.35 20.40
CA ILE A 168 4.51 7.50 19.86
C ILE A 168 4.63 7.36 18.33
N ALA A 169 4.89 8.46 17.61
CA ALA A 169 5.07 8.42 16.16
C ALA A 169 6.26 7.57 15.72
N GLU A 170 7.41 7.70 16.40
CA GLU A 170 8.60 6.90 16.05
C GLU A 170 8.35 5.41 16.27
N ALA A 171 7.75 5.05 17.42
CA ALA A 171 7.39 3.67 17.71
C ALA A 171 6.38 3.12 16.67
N ARG A 172 5.39 3.93 16.30
CA ARG A 172 4.36 3.57 15.32
C ARG A 172 4.96 3.31 13.93
N LEU A 173 5.85 4.19 13.48
CA LEU A 173 6.54 4.06 12.20
C LEU A 173 7.47 2.85 12.18
N ALA A 174 8.26 2.64 13.23
CA ALA A 174 9.20 1.53 13.33
C ALA A 174 8.50 0.17 13.44
N LEU A 175 7.30 0.10 14.03
CA LEU A 175 6.52 -1.13 14.17
C LEU A 175 5.45 -1.31 13.08
N HIS A 176 5.36 -0.38 12.13
CA HIS A 176 4.32 -0.34 11.09
C HIS A 176 2.89 -0.45 11.64
N LEU A 177 2.63 0.20 12.77
CA LEU A 177 1.32 0.17 13.42
C LEU A 177 0.44 1.30 12.92
N SER A 178 -0.86 1.06 12.88
CA SER A 178 -1.84 2.14 12.84
C SER A 178 -1.81 2.90 14.18
N ARG A 179 -2.36 4.11 14.19
CA ARG A 179 -2.48 4.88 15.44
C ARG A 179 -3.36 4.16 16.48
N PRO A 180 -4.55 3.61 16.13
CA PRO A 180 -5.33 2.78 17.04
C PRO A 180 -4.56 1.59 17.62
N ALA A 181 -3.85 0.84 16.78
CA ALA A 181 -3.06 -0.30 17.21
C ALA A 181 -1.92 0.11 18.17
N ALA A 182 -1.20 1.20 17.85
CA ALA A 182 -0.13 1.72 18.70
C ALA A 182 -0.68 2.14 20.08
N LEU A 183 -1.72 2.98 20.12
CA LEU A 183 -2.29 3.47 21.38
C LEU A 183 -2.85 2.32 22.24
N ARG A 184 -3.48 1.31 21.63
CA ARG A 184 -3.98 0.16 22.39
C ARG A 184 -2.87 -0.68 22.99
N ARG A 185 -1.76 -0.89 22.26
CA ARG A 185 -0.58 -1.59 22.79
C ARG A 185 0.10 -0.79 23.91
N ILE A 186 0.19 0.53 23.77
CA ILE A 186 0.69 1.44 24.82
C ILE A 186 -0.18 1.32 26.08
N GLU A 187 -1.50 1.38 25.92
CA GLU A 187 -2.44 1.24 27.02
C GLU A 187 -2.31 -0.14 27.70
N ALA A 188 -2.12 -1.22 26.94
CA ALA A 188 -1.89 -2.55 27.50
C ALA A 188 -0.58 -2.62 28.32
N LEU A 189 0.49 -1.94 27.89
CA LEU A 189 1.71 -1.84 28.70
C LEU A 189 1.48 -1.02 29.97
N ARG A 190 0.67 0.05 29.90
CA ARG A 190 0.30 0.88 31.05
C ARG A 190 -0.54 0.13 32.08
N GLU A 191 -1.53 -0.63 31.63
CA GLU A 191 -2.36 -1.49 32.48
C GLU A 191 -1.51 -2.56 33.19
N LEU A 192 -0.44 -3.03 32.55
CA LEU A 192 0.53 -3.96 33.13
C LEU A 192 1.60 -3.29 34.02
N GLY A 193 1.61 -1.96 34.10
CA GLY A 193 2.63 -1.19 34.83
C GLY A 193 4.04 -1.30 34.23
N LEU A 194 4.13 -1.52 32.91
CA LEU A 194 5.37 -1.68 32.16
C LEU A 194 5.84 -0.41 31.46
N ALA A 195 4.92 0.51 31.16
CA ALA A 195 5.25 1.78 30.53
C ALA A 195 4.13 2.81 30.76
N HIS A 196 4.49 4.09 30.66
CA HIS A 196 3.55 5.19 30.59
C HIS A 196 3.94 6.16 29.48
N VAL A 197 3.08 7.14 29.23
CA VAL A 197 3.34 8.24 28.29
C VAL A 197 3.53 9.52 29.08
N GLU A 198 4.61 10.25 28.81
CA GLU A 198 4.86 11.55 29.42
C GLU A 198 5.53 12.52 28.45
N GLY A 199 5.36 13.81 28.74
CA GLY A 199 6.01 14.89 28.01
C GLY A 199 5.70 14.90 26.50
N VAL A 200 6.50 15.67 25.78
CA VAL A 200 6.50 15.75 24.31
C VAL A 200 7.95 15.80 23.87
N ALA A 201 8.30 15.05 22.83
CA ALA A 201 9.61 15.09 22.20
C ALA A 201 9.94 16.52 21.76
N ALA A 202 11.17 16.97 22.03
CA ALA A 202 11.67 18.26 21.55
C ALA A 202 12.04 18.23 20.06
N HIS A 203 12.24 17.04 19.49
CA HIS A 203 12.61 16.86 18.09
C HIS A 203 11.39 16.97 17.18
N ALA A 204 11.63 17.36 15.92
CA ALA A 204 10.57 17.50 14.91
C ALA A 204 9.81 16.18 14.75
N ASP A 205 8.49 16.29 14.54
CA ASP A 205 7.63 15.16 14.25
C ASP A 205 8.26 14.30 13.12
N PRO A 206 8.52 13.00 13.37
CA PRO A 206 9.17 12.14 12.39
C PRO A 206 8.35 12.00 11.10
N VAL A 207 7.02 12.08 11.17
CA VAL A 207 6.15 12.03 9.99
C VAL A 207 6.35 13.27 9.13
N SER A 208 6.31 14.45 9.74
CA SER A 208 6.60 15.71 9.05
C SER A 208 8.01 15.72 8.45
N SER A 209 9.01 15.25 9.19
CA SER A 209 10.40 15.15 8.70
C SER A 209 10.55 14.19 7.52
N LEU A 210 9.80 13.09 7.51
CA LEU A 210 9.74 12.13 6.40
C LEU A 210 9.05 12.71 5.17
N ILE A 211 7.97 13.49 5.37
CA ILE A 211 7.29 14.21 4.29
C ILE A 211 8.26 15.20 3.65
N ASP A 212 8.97 15.99 4.45
CA ASP A 212 9.94 16.97 3.94
C ASP A 212 11.04 16.28 3.12
N LYS A 213 11.59 15.16 3.62
CA LYS A 213 12.55 14.32 2.88
C LYS A 213 11.97 13.81 1.56
N ALA A 214 10.74 13.29 1.56
CA ALA A 214 10.08 12.80 0.35
C ALA A 214 9.85 13.91 -0.68
N GLN A 215 9.47 15.11 -0.23
CA GLN A 215 9.31 16.27 -1.10
C GLN A 215 10.64 16.74 -1.70
N LEU A 216 11.75 16.67 -0.95
CA LEU A 216 13.09 16.91 -1.49
C LEU A 216 13.44 15.91 -2.60
N LEU A 217 13.16 14.61 -2.39
CA LEU A 217 13.37 13.57 -3.41
C LEU A 217 12.55 13.85 -4.69
N VAL A 218 11.30 14.31 -4.56
CA VAL A 218 10.49 14.75 -5.71
C VAL A 218 11.17 15.91 -6.45
N GLY A 219 11.63 16.92 -5.71
CA GLY A 219 12.36 18.06 -6.29
C GLY A 219 13.66 17.66 -7.01
N GLU A 220 14.32 16.60 -6.54
CA GLU A 220 15.51 16.00 -7.18
C GLU A 220 15.19 15.02 -8.32
N ARG A 221 13.91 14.89 -8.70
CA ARG A 221 13.41 13.92 -9.71
C ARG A 221 13.65 12.44 -9.34
N GLN A 222 13.87 12.14 -8.06
CA GLN A 222 13.98 10.79 -7.49
C GLN A 222 12.59 10.25 -7.13
N PHE A 223 11.73 10.12 -8.14
CA PHE A 223 10.31 9.83 -7.93
C PHE A 223 10.03 8.43 -7.38
N ASP A 224 10.89 7.45 -7.70
CA ASP A 224 10.70 6.08 -7.23
C ASP A 224 11.00 5.98 -5.73
N GLU A 225 12.06 6.62 -5.28
CA GLU A 225 12.46 6.75 -3.88
C GLU A 225 11.41 7.53 -3.08
N ALA A 226 10.94 8.67 -3.62
CA ALA A 226 9.87 9.45 -3.00
C ALA A 226 8.57 8.64 -2.86
N SER A 227 8.19 7.91 -3.91
CA SER A 227 7.00 7.05 -3.91
C SER A 227 7.09 5.95 -2.85
N ILE A 228 8.29 5.40 -2.63
CA ILE A 228 8.50 4.41 -1.57
C ILE A 228 8.23 5.04 -0.20
N VAL A 229 8.80 6.21 0.10
CA VAL A 229 8.58 6.88 1.39
C VAL A 229 7.09 7.16 1.63
N PHE A 230 6.38 7.73 0.65
CA PHE A 230 4.95 8.01 0.79
C PHE A 230 4.12 6.73 0.97
N ARG A 231 4.42 5.67 0.23
CA ARG A 231 3.72 4.38 0.38
C ARG A 231 4.00 3.75 1.74
N SER A 232 5.21 3.89 2.27
CA SER A 232 5.56 3.43 3.62
C SER A 232 4.80 4.22 4.69
N LEU A 233 4.66 5.54 4.55
CA LEU A 233 3.81 6.35 5.44
C LEU A 233 2.33 5.92 5.36
N LEU A 234 1.81 5.65 4.17
CA LEU A 234 0.44 5.14 3.98
C LEU A 234 0.24 3.71 4.47
N ALA A 235 1.30 2.89 4.50
CA ALA A 235 1.23 1.57 5.11
C ALA A 235 1.01 1.68 6.63
N ALA A 236 1.67 2.65 7.28
CA ALA A 236 1.52 2.92 8.70
C ALA A 236 0.21 3.67 9.03
N ASP A 237 -0.25 4.56 8.16
CA ASP A 237 -1.56 5.20 8.27
C ASP A 237 -2.25 5.28 6.90
N PRO A 238 -3.08 4.27 6.55
CA PRO A 238 -3.81 4.26 5.30
C PRO A 238 -4.78 5.43 5.18
N SER A 239 -5.24 6.01 6.30
CA SER A 239 -6.26 7.06 6.35
C SER A 239 -5.72 8.47 6.07
N ASP A 240 -4.39 8.65 6.04
CA ASP A 240 -3.75 9.96 5.89
C ASP A 240 -4.01 10.60 4.52
N ARG A 241 -5.01 11.50 4.48
CA ARG A 241 -5.41 12.21 3.26
C ARG A 241 -4.30 13.12 2.71
N ARG A 242 -3.45 13.68 3.57
CA ARG A 242 -2.35 14.57 3.18
C ARG A 242 -1.29 13.78 2.43
N VAL A 243 -0.83 12.67 2.99
CA VAL A 243 0.17 11.80 2.35
C VAL A 243 -0.37 11.22 1.04
N ARG A 244 -1.66 10.85 0.98
CA ARG A 244 -2.29 10.42 -0.29
C ARG A 244 -2.34 11.52 -1.35
N ALA A 245 -2.54 12.78 -0.96
CA ALA A 245 -2.50 13.90 -1.89
C ALA A 245 -1.09 14.10 -2.43
N LEU A 246 -0.09 14.06 -1.56
CA LEU A 246 1.33 14.20 -1.92
C LEU A 246 1.81 13.08 -2.84
N LEU A 247 1.46 11.81 -2.56
CA LEU A 247 1.79 10.71 -3.46
C LEU A 247 1.19 10.90 -4.86
N ARG A 248 -0.07 11.35 -4.95
CA ARG A 248 -0.72 11.64 -6.24
C ARG A 248 -0.11 12.82 -6.97
N GLU A 249 0.44 13.79 -6.26
CA GLU A 249 1.19 14.90 -6.85
C GLU A 249 2.54 14.43 -7.38
N ALA A 250 3.31 13.70 -6.57
CA ALA A 250 4.58 13.10 -6.97
C ALA A 250 4.44 12.18 -8.20
N GLU A 251 3.40 11.34 -8.26
CA GLU A 251 3.14 10.49 -9.43
C GLU A 251 2.78 11.32 -10.68
N ARG A 252 2.07 12.45 -10.53
CA ARG A 252 1.77 13.35 -11.65
C ARG A 252 3.04 14.02 -12.18
N GLU A 253 3.92 14.46 -11.29
CA GLU A 253 5.22 15.02 -11.67
C GLU A 253 6.11 13.97 -12.34
N GLN A 254 6.10 12.73 -11.84
CA GLN A 254 6.82 11.62 -12.47
C GLN A 254 6.31 11.36 -13.89
N VAL A 255 4.99 11.34 -14.10
CA VAL A 255 4.40 11.18 -15.43
C VAL A 255 4.79 12.33 -16.35
N ALA A 256 4.75 13.57 -15.87
CA ALA A 256 5.20 14.73 -16.65
C ALA A 256 6.68 14.61 -17.07
N ALA A 257 7.56 14.24 -16.14
CA ALA A 257 8.98 14.01 -16.43
C ALA A 257 9.20 12.83 -17.40
N LEU A 258 8.41 11.76 -17.30
CA LEU A 258 8.46 10.65 -18.24
C LEU A 258 8.02 11.08 -19.65
N TYR A 259 7.05 11.98 -19.79
CA TYR A 259 6.65 12.53 -21.08
C TYR A 259 7.65 13.53 -21.67
N GLU A 260 8.50 14.16 -20.86
CA GLU A 260 9.67 14.91 -21.36
C GLU A 260 10.68 13.96 -22.04
N GLU A 261 10.91 12.77 -21.47
CA GLU A 261 11.78 11.74 -22.06
C GLU A 261 11.11 10.99 -23.23
N LEU A 262 9.82 10.68 -23.07
CA LEU A 262 9.00 9.89 -23.99
C LEU A 262 7.90 10.77 -24.56
N SER A 263 8.24 11.57 -25.58
CA SER A 263 7.27 12.50 -26.20
C SER A 263 5.92 11.82 -26.43
N PRO A 264 4.79 12.40 -25.97
CA PRO A 264 3.47 11.80 -26.11
C PRO A 264 3.10 11.46 -27.55
N MET A 265 3.66 12.22 -28.51
CA MET A 265 3.41 12.08 -29.96
C MET A 265 4.43 11.17 -30.67
N ALA A 266 5.47 10.71 -29.98
CA ALA A 266 6.42 9.78 -30.56
C ALA A 266 5.74 8.41 -30.77
N VAL A 267 6.12 7.73 -31.85
CA VAL A 267 5.61 6.39 -32.16
C VAL A 267 6.68 5.37 -31.73
N PRO A 268 6.45 4.61 -30.64
CA PRO A 268 7.34 3.52 -30.26
C PRO A 268 7.30 2.39 -31.28
N VAL A 269 8.47 1.88 -31.66
CA VAL A 269 8.64 0.78 -32.62
C VAL A 269 9.56 -0.29 -32.01
N LEU A 270 9.12 -1.55 -31.99
CA LEU A 270 9.97 -2.67 -31.58
C LEU A 270 11.11 -2.91 -32.59
N LEU A 271 12.34 -2.74 -32.14
CA LEU A 271 13.54 -2.98 -32.93
C LEU A 271 13.74 -4.48 -33.13
N GLY A 272 13.77 -4.94 -34.39
CA GLY A 272 13.83 -6.37 -34.72
C GLY A 272 12.47 -7.07 -34.68
N GLY A 273 11.36 -6.32 -34.56
CA GLY A 273 10.01 -6.84 -34.56
C GLY A 273 9.70 -7.75 -33.36
N PRO A 274 8.63 -8.56 -33.41
CA PRO A 274 8.23 -9.43 -32.29
C PRO A 274 9.32 -10.43 -31.87
N ALA A 275 10.16 -10.87 -32.81
CA ALA A 275 11.26 -11.80 -32.54
C ALA A 275 12.33 -11.22 -31.59
N SER A 276 12.41 -9.89 -31.44
CA SER A 276 13.31 -9.25 -30.49
C SER A 276 12.98 -9.56 -29.02
N LEU A 277 11.73 -9.93 -28.73
CA LEU A 277 11.29 -10.33 -27.38
C LEU A 277 11.83 -11.71 -26.98
N ASP A 278 12.20 -12.54 -27.96
CA ASP A 278 12.85 -13.83 -27.75
C ASP A 278 14.37 -13.72 -27.61
N SER A 279 14.93 -12.51 -27.79
CA SER A 279 16.35 -12.25 -27.58
C SER A 279 16.75 -12.43 -26.10
N PRO A 280 18.04 -12.57 -25.77
CA PRO A 280 18.49 -12.59 -24.37
C PRO A 280 18.08 -11.35 -23.56
N ALA A 281 17.94 -10.19 -24.20
CA ALA A 281 17.44 -8.98 -23.57
C ALA A 281 15.92 -9.05 -23.33
N GLY A 282 15.16 -9.49 -24.33
CA GLY A 282 13.71 -9.70 -24.22
C GLY A 282 13.31 -10.78 -23.21
N ARG A 283 14.11 -11.85 -23.08
CA ARG A 283 13.89 -12.91 -22.08
C ARG A 283 14.06 -12.43 -20.63
N ARG A 284 14.79 -11.34 -20.40
CA ARG A 284 14.97 -10.70 -19.07
C ARG A 284 13.83 -9.75 -18.69
N LEU A 285 12.87 -9.53 -19.59
CA LEU A 285 11.69 -8.69 -19.32
C LEU A 285 10.70 -9.40 -18.40
N GLY A 286 10.19 -8.66 -17.40
CA GLY A 286 9.13 -9.13 -16.52
C GLY A 286 7.76 -9.11 -17.19
N GLY A 287 6.71 -9.53 -16.46
CA GLY A 287 5.34 -9.57 -16.99
C GLY A 287 4.83 -8.21 -17.47
N ILE A 288 5.03 -7.16 -16.65
CA ILE A 288 4.65 -5.76 -16.98
C ILE A 288 5.35 -5.28 -18.25
N ASP A 289 6.66 -5.54 -18.37
CA ASP A 289 7.44 -5.11 -19.53
C ASP A 289 6.96 -5.77 -20.83
N ARG A 290 6.60 -7.06 -20.76
CA ARG A 290 6.07 -7.81 -21.90
C ARG A 290 4.66 -7.36 -22.30
N GLU A 291 3.80 -7.05 -21.32
CA GLU A 291 2.46 -6.51 -21.60
C GLU A 291 2.57 -5.20 -22.37
N VAL A 292 3.40 -4.26 -21.92
CA VAL A 292 3.62 -2.99 -22.62
C VAL A 292 4.23 -3.21 -24.00
N ALA A 293 5.27 -4.06 -24.11
CA ALA A 293 5.87 -4.39 -25.39
C ALA A 293 4.86 -4.97 -26.40
N SER A 294 3.89 -5.78 -25.95
CA SER A 294 2.86 -6.35 -26.81
C SER A 294 1.93 -5.30 -27.44
N ARG A 295 1.84 -4.09 -26.86
CA ARG A 295 1.05 -2.96 -27.37
C ARG A 295 1.82 -2.06 -28.33
N VAL A 296 3.14 -2.22 -28.40
CA VAL A 296 4.00 -1.46 -29.32
C VAL A 296 3.85 -2.02 -30.73
N ASN A 297 2.95 -1.43 -31.51
CA ASN A 297 2.63 -1.86 -32.88
C ASN A 297 3.31 -0.99 -33.97
N GLY A 298 4.07 0.04 -33.58
CA GLY A 298 4.71 0.96 -34.51
C GLY A 298 3.79 1.94 -35.24
N ALA A 299 2.52 2.04 -34.82
CA ALA A 299 1.53 2.97 -35.36
C ALA A 299 0.90 3.86 -34.29
N TRP A 300 0.76 3.36 -33.06
CA TRP A 300 0.25 4.12 -31.92
C TRP A 300 1.33 4.98 -31.32
N ASP A 301 0.99 6.22 -30.97
CA ASP A 301 1.88 7.11 -30.22
C ASP A 301 1.98 6.68 -28.75
N VAL A 302 2.95 7.25 -28.03
CA VAL A 302 3.19 6.92 -26.61
C VAL A 302 1.93 7.11 -25.77
N ALA A 303 1.16 8.19 -25.99
CA ALA A 303 -0.08 8.45 -25.25
C ALA A 303 -1.14 7.37 -25.51
N SER A 304 -1.30 6.93 -26.77
CA SER A 304 -2.24 5.88 -27.15
C SER A 304 -1.83 4.52 -26.57
N VAL A 305 -0.53 4.22 -26.54
CA VAL A 305 0.00 3.02 -25.88
C VAL A 305 -0.31 3.07 -24.39
N ALA A 306 -0.07 4.22 -23.73
CA ALA A 306 -0.37 4.41 -22.30
C ALA A 306 -1.85 4.20 -21.98
N LEU A 307 -2.76 4.74 -22.79
CA LEU A 307 -4.21 4.60 -22.64
C LEU A 307 -4.74 3.18 -22.91
N SER A 308 -4.04 2.41 -23.75
CA SER A 308 -4.49 1.07 -24.15
C SER A 308 -4.01 -0.06 -23.21
N CYS A 309 -3.00 0.21 -22.38
CA CYS A 309 -2.49 -0.76 -21.42
C CYS A 309 -3.44 -0.89 -20.22
N PRO A 310 -3.68 -2.11 -19.67
CA PRO A 310 -4.49 -2.32 -18.46
C PRO A 310 -3.77 -1.90 -17.17
N LEU A 311 -2.65 -1.20 -17.29
CA LEU A 311 -1.75 -0.80 -16.20
C LEU A 311 -1.92 0.69 -15.89
N ARG A 312 -1.39 1.14 -14.75
CA ARG A 312 -1.36 2.58 -14.45
C ARG A 312 -0.45 3.29 -15.45
N GLU A 313 -0.81 4.50 -15.85
CA GLU A 313 -0.05 5.30 -16.82
C GLU A 313 1.44 5.40 -16.46
N VAL A 314 1.75 5.70 -15.20
CA VAL A 314 3.14 5.76 -14.70
C VAL A 314 3.91 4.44 -14.86
N GLU A 315 3.25 3.29 -14.65
CA GLU A 315 3.87 1.97 -14.81
C GLU A 315 4.13 1.67 -16.28
N THR A 316 3.17 1.99 -17.15
CA THR A 316 3.30 1.85 -18.60
C THR A 316 4.47 2.66 -19.13
N LEU A 317 4.58 3.94 -18.74
CA LEU A 317 5.66 4.83 -19.18
C LEU A 317 7.02 4.41 -18.62
N LYS A 318 7.10 3.96 -17.35
CA LYS A 318 8.34 3.42 -16.78
C LYS A 318 8.82 2.19 -17.53
N SER A 319 7.90 1.27 -17.84
CA SER A 319 8.16 0.08 -18.63
C SER A 319 8.62 0.44 -20.05
N LEU A 320 7.94 1.37 -20.73
CA LEU A 320 8.33 1.84 -22.05
C LEU A 320 9.72 2.50 -22.06
N ARG A 321 10.02 3.36 -21.08
CA ARG A 321 11.36 3.94 -20.89
C ARG A 321 12.42 2.87 -20.72
N LYS A 322 12.14 1.83 -19.94
CA LYS A 322 13.05 0.70 -19.75
C LYS A 322 13.30 -0.04 -21.08
N LEU A 323 12.26 -0.28 -21.88
CA LEU A 323 12.40 -0.92 -23.20
C LEU A 323 13.27 -0.08 -24.16
N VAL A 324 13.12 1.24 -24.14
CA VAL A 324 13.98 2.17 -24.90
C VAL A 324 15.43 2.09 -24.42
N ARG A 325 15.66 2.15 -23.10
CA ARG A 325 17.02 2.04 -22.51
C ARG A 325 17.69 0.70 -22.79
N LEU A 326 16.92 -0.38 -22.92
CA LEU A 326 17.41 -1.71 -23.28
C LEU A 326 17.66 -1.87 -24.79
N GLY A 327 17.33 -0.87 -25.61
CA GLY A 327 17.48 -0.92 -27.07
C GLY A 327 16.50 -1.89 -27.76
N LEU A 328 15.38 -2.19 -27.11
CA LEU A 328 14.32 -3.03 -27.68
C LEU A 328 13.25 -2.21 -28.39
N VAL A 329 13.08 -0.94 -28.00
CA VAL A 329 12.14 -0.01 -28.59
C VAL A 329 12.88 1.25 -29.02
N ASP A 330 12.53 1.77 -30.20
CA ASP A 330 12.97 3.07 -30.69
C ASP A 330 11.77 4.02 -30.78
N LEU A 331 12.02 5.31 -30.59
CA LEU A 331 10.99 6.35 -30.66
C LEU A 331 11.15 7.12 -31.95
N ARG A 332 10.15 7.05 -32.82
CA ARG A 332 10.13 7.84 -34.05
C ARG A 332 9.30 9.10 -33.82
N ASP A 333 9.80 10.24 -34.28
CA ASP A 333 9.02 11.46 -34.32
C ASP A 333 7.77 11.22 -35.19
N GLY A 334 6.60 11.41 -34.58
CA GLY A 334 5.32 11.27 -35.27
C GLY A 334 5.21 12.33 -36.36
N ALA A 335 5.41 11.95 -37.62
CA ALA A 335 4.95 12.77 -38.73
C ALA A 335 3.41 12.88 -38.63
N PRO A 336 2.81 14.08 -38.84
CA PRO A 336 1.36 14.22 -38.79
C PRO A 336 0.73 13.29 -39.82
N PRO A 337 -0.41 12.64 -39.52
CA PRO A 337 -1.02 11.69 -40.43
C PRO A 337 -1.33 12.40 -41.76
N ALA A 338 -0.74 11.89 -42.85
CA ALA A 338 -1.00 12.37 -44.20
C ALA A 338 -2.52 12.39 -44.43
N ARG A 339 -3.07 13.59 -44.68
CA ARG A 339 -4.47 13.77 -45.08
C ARG A 339 -4.75 12.82 -46.24
N ARG A 340 -5.67 11.87 -46.04
CA ARG A 340 -6.20 11.04 -47.13
C ARG A 340 -6.62 11.99 -48.27
N PRO A 341 -6.19 11.75 -49.53
CA PRO A 341 -6.70 12.54 -50.64
C PRO A 341 -8.21 12.32 -50.69
N GLY A 342 -8.95 13.42 -50.52
CA GLY A 342 -10.40 13.43 -50.66
C GLY A 342 -10.77 12.80 -52.00
N ARG A 343 -11.78 11.94 -51.98
CA ARG A 343 -12.44 11.45 -53.18
C ARG A 343 -12.81 12.67 -54.03
N GLY A 344 -12.02 12.94 -55.07
CA GLY A 344 -12.34 13.93 -56.08
C GLY A 344 -13.64 13.53 -56.73
N GLY A 345 -14.63 14.41 -56.64
CA GLY A 345 -15.83 14.34 -57.46
C GLY A 345 -15.42 14.36 -58.92
N GLY A 346 -15.82 13.32 -59.66
CA GLY A 346 -15.83 13.37 -61.12
C GLY A 346 -16.98 14.29 -61.56
N PRO A 347 -16.73 15.27 -62.45
CA PRO A 347 -17.76 16.14 -62.98
C PRO A 347 -18.64 15.36 -63.95
N GLY A 348 -19.90 15.77 -64.02
CA GLY A 348 -20.87 15.20 -64.94
C GLY A 348 -20.69 15.63 -66.39
N SER A 349 -21.69 15.18 -67.16
CA SER A 349 -22.12 15.60 -68.49
C SER A 349 -21.57 14.79 -69.68
N PRO A 350 -22.31 14.72 -70.81
CA PRO A 350 -23.63 15.32 -71.10
C PRO A 350 -24.80 14.33 -71.20
#